data_AF-A0A544VT71-F1
#
_entry.id   AF-A0A544VT71-F1
#
_cell.length_a   1.000
_cell.length_b   1.000
_cell.length_c   1.000
_cell.angle_alpha   90.00
_cell.angle_beta   90.00
_cell.angle_gamma   90.00
#
_symmetry.space_group_name_H-M   'P 1'
#
loop_
_entity.id
_entity.type
_entity.pdbx_description
1 polymer ?
#
loop_
_entity_poly.entity_id
_entity_poly.type
_entity_poly.pdbx_seq_one_letter_code
_entity_poly.pdbx_strand_id
1 'polypeptide(L)'
;MDHTIPWPCGPTAASNLKCLCRRHHLLKTFWGGQSGWRDEQLDDGTVIWTAPDGRQYITTPGSRLLFPELSEPTATVEARGVSAGHTGGLTMPRRKTTRAQDRASRIQRERELNG
;
A
#
# COMPACT_ATOMS: atom_id res chain seq x y z
N MET A 1 4.27 -3.70 -0.08
CA MET A 1 4.64 -2.69 -1.09
C MET A 1 3.44 -2.49 -1.96
N ASP A 2 3.06 -1.24 -2.15
CA ASP A 2 1.81 -0.84 -2.78
C ASP A 2 2.07 0.20 -3.86
N HIS A 3 1.51 -0.02 -5.04
CA HIS A 3 1.57 0.94 -6.13
C HIS A 3 0.48 2.01 -5.99
N THR A 4 0.78 3.30 -6.18
CA THR A 4 -0.22 4.39 -6.32
C THR A 4 -1.01 4.19 -7.59
N ILE A 5 -0.31 4.13 -8.72
CA ILE A 5 -0.81 3.77 -10.04
C ILE A 5 -0.57 2.27 -10.22
N PRO A 6 -1.62 1.42 -10.24
CA PRO A 6 -1.45 -0.02 -10.30
C PRO A 6 -0.69 -0.48 -11.55
N TRP A 7 0.09 -1.55 -11.41
CA TRP A 7 0.63 -2.27 -12.56
C TRP A 7 -0.51 -2.87 -13.41
N PRO A 8 -0.42 -2.90 -14.75
CA PRO A 8 0.70 -2.47 -15.59
C PRO A 8 0.70 -0.99 -15.98
N CYS A 9 -0.29 -0.21 -15.55
CA CYS A 9 -0.43 1.20 -15.93
C CYS A 9 0.61 2.10 -15.27
N GLY A 10 1.12 1.73 -14.09
CA GLY A 10 2.19 2.43 -13.39
C GLY A 10 3.48 1.61 -13.31
N PRO A 11 4.66 2.25 -13.36
CA PRO A 11 5.95 1.56 -13.22
C PRO A 11 6.26 1.22 -11.76
N THR A 12 7.13 0.23 -11.55
CA THR A 12 7.79 0.01 -10.26
C THR A 12 8.82 1.11 -10.04
N ALA A 13 8.46 2.18 -9.31
CA ALA A 13 9.32 3.34 -9.05
C ALA A 13 9.11 3.86 -7.62
N ALA A 14 10.09 4.58 -7.06
CA ALA A 14 10.03 5.09 -5.68
C ALA A 14 8.81 6.01 -5.46
N SER A 15 8.55 6.93 -6.40
CA SER A 15 7.38 7.82 -6.42
C SER A 15 6.05 7.11 -6.68
N ASN A 16 6.07 5.85 -7.12
CA ASN A 16 4.86 5.03 -7.28
C ASN A 16 4.68 4.00 -6.16
N LEU A 17 5.65 3.80 -5.27
CA LEU A 17 5.65 2.72 -4.30
C LEU A 17 5.60 3.24 -2.87
N LYS A 18 4.84 2.54 -2.03
CA LYS A 18 4.79 2.80 -0.58
C LYS A 18 4.71 1.53 0.26
N CYS A 19 5.23 1.63 1.47
CA CYS A 19 5.25 0.55 2.46
C CYS A 19 3.96 0.55 3.28
N LEU A 20 2.89 -0.06 2.77
CA LEU A 20 1.67 -0.26 3.55
C LEU A 20 1.71 -1.58 4.31
N CYS A 21 1.23 -1.53 5.55
CA CYS A 21 0.91 -2.75 6.28
C CYS A 21 -0.29 -3.45 5.61
N ARG A 22 -0.46 -4.75 5.89
CA ARG A 22 -1.55 -5.54 5.30
C ARG A 22 -2.93 -4.90 5.47
N ARG A 23 -3.20 -4.22 6.59
CA ARG A 23 -4.51 -3.57 6.83
C ARG A 23 -4.74 -2.39 5.89
N HIS A 24 -3.74 -1.52 5.73
CA HIS A 24 -3.81 -0.38 4.84
C HIS A 24 -3.82 -0.80 3.37
N HIS A 25 -3.01 -1.80 3.00
CA HIS A 25 -3.06 -2.42 1.66
C HIS A 25 -4.47 -2.89 1.31
N LEU A 26 -5.11 -3.65 2.21
CA LEU A 26 -6.46 -4.16 1.99
C LEU A 26 -7.51 -3.05 1.90
N LEU A 27 -7.42 -2.01 2.74
CA LEU A 27 -8.31 -0.86 2.70
C LEU A 27 -8.23 -0.16 1.33
N LYS A 28 -7.01 0.12 0.86
CA LYS A 28 -6.77 0.75 -0.44
C LYS A 28 -7.34 -0.09 -1.58
N THR A 29 -7.03 -1.39 -1.59
CA THR A 29 -7.34 -2.28 -2.71
C THR A 29 -8.84 -2.51 -2.88
N PHE A 30 -9.57 -2.76 -1.79
CA PHE A 30 -10.97 -3.21 -1.86
C PHE A 30 -12.00 -2.15 -1.48
N TRP A 31 -11.59 -1.10 -0.75
CA TRP A 31 -12.47 -0.03 -0.28
C TRP A 31 -12.05 1.31 -0.90
N GLY A 32 -11.38 1.27 -2.05
CA GLY A 32 -10.94 2.42 -2.81
C GLY A 32 -11.94 2.87 -3.89
N GLY A 33 -11.58 3.93 -4.63
CA GLY A 33 -12.36 4.44 -5.77
C GLY A 33 -13.13 5.73 -5.48
N GLN A 34 -14.06 6.10 -6.36
CA GLN A 34 -14.75 7.40 -6.30
C GLN A 34 -15.53 7.61 -5.00
N SER A 35 -16.16 6.55 -4.48
CA SER A 35 -16.90 6.53 -3.21
C SER A 35 -16.12 5.91 -2.04
N GLY A 36 -14.81 5.67 -2.23
CA GLY A 36 -13.93 5.00 -1.28
C GLY A 36 -12.72 5.84 -0.90
N TRP A 37 -11.73 5.19 -0.29
CA TRP A 37 -10.43 5.80 -0.03
C TRP A 37 -9.68 6.05 -1.35
N ARG A 38 -8.98 7.17 -1.44
CA ARG A 38 -8.07 7.47 -2.55
C ARG A 38 -6.73 7.92 -2.01
N ASP A 39 -5.68 7.67 -2.78
CA ASP A 39 -4.34 8.13 -2.45
C ASP A 39 -3.66 8.75 -3.66
N GLU A 40 -2.95 9.84 -3.40
CA GLU A 40 -1.98 10.45 -4.30
C GLU A 40 -0.61 10.35 -3.63
N GLN A 41 0.43 10.10 -4.42
CA GLN A 41 1.80 10.05 -3.94
C GLN A 41 2.63 11.06 -4.72
N LEU A 42 3.28 11.97 -4.00
CA LEU A 42 4.21 12.94 -4.55
C LEU A 42 5.58 12.30 -4.74
N ASP A 43 6.40 12.95 -5.56
CA ASP A 43 7.74 12.49 -5.90
C ASP A 43 8.74 12.50 -4.73
N ASP A 44 8.48 13.32 -3.70
CA ASP A 44 9.22 13.35 -2.43
C ASP A 44 8.79 12.26 -1.42
N GLY A 45 7.88 11.37 -1.83
CA GLY A 45 7.35 10.28 -1.01
C GLY A 45 6.20 10.66 -0.09
N THR A 46 5.75 11.92 -0.09
CA THR A 46 4.53 12.34 0.61
C THR A 46 3.32 11.62 0.01
N VAL A 47 2.43 11.13 0.88
CA VAL A 47 1.18 10.49 0.47
C VAL A 47 -0.01 11.27 1.03
N ILE A 48 -0.90 11.66 0.14
CA ILE A 48 -2.15 12.35 0.45
C ILE A 48 -3.28 11.33 0.38
N TRP A 49 -3.87 11.00 1.52
CA TRP A 49 -5.02 10.11 1.63
C TRP A 49 -6.29 10.91 1.68
N THR A 50 -7.22 10.64 0.77
CA THR A 50 -8.58 11.18 0.81
C THR A 50 -9.53 10.09 1.32
N ALA A 51 -10.19 10.36 2.44
CA ALA A 51 -11.24 9.51 3.00
C ALA A 51 -12.53 9.58 2.15
N PRO A 52 -13.44 8.61 2.28
CA PRO A 52 -14.72 8.61 1.54
C PRO A 52 -15.57 9.86 1.78
N ASP A 53 -15.45 10.50 2.94
CA ASP A 53 -16.13 11.75 3.30
C ASP A 53 -15.39 13.01 2.83
N GLY A 54 -14.29 12.85 2.09
CA GLY A 54 -13.50 13.93 1.52
C GLY A 54 -12.39 14.47 2.43
N ARG A 55 -12.29 14.03 3.69
CA ARG A 55 -11.20 14.48 4.58
C ARG A 55 -9.84 14.03 4.05
N GLN A 56 -8.85 14.89 4.14
CA GLN A 56 -7.48 14.61 3.71
C GLN A 56 -6.54 14.36 4.90
N TYR A 57 -5.67 13.38 4.74
CA TYR A 57 -4.60 13.04 5.69
C TYR A 57 -3.28 12.96 4.93
N ILE A 58 -2.30 13.75 5.38
CA ILE A 58 -0.99 13.84 4.73
C ILE A 58 0.02 13.07 5.58
N THR A 59 0.77 12.18 4.95
CA THR A 59 1.86 11.43 5.60
C THR A 59 3.15 11.62 4.82
N THR A 60 4.23 12.00 5.50
CA THR A 60 5.58 12.11 4.92
C THR A 60 6.43 10.92 5.34
N PRO A 61 7.49 10.57 4.59
CA PRO A 61 8.44 9.53 5.00
C PRO A 61 9.01 9.83 6.39
N GLY A 62 8.91 8.89 7.33
CA GLY A 62 9.47 9.05 8.67
C GLY A 62 11.00 9.19 8.65
N SER A 63 11.65 8.60 7.64
CA SER A 63 13.09 8.75 7.40
C SER A 63 13.50 10.20 7.13
N ARG A 64 12.59 11.07 6.67
CA ARG A 64 12.88 12.48 6.39
C ARG A 64 13.50 13.24 7.56
N LEU A 65 13.18 12.84 8.80
CA LEU A 65 13.73 13.45 10.01
C LEU A 65 15.21 13.08 10.25
N LEU A 66 15.66 11.94 9.75
CA LEU A 66 17.01 11.40 10.00
C LEU A 66 17.89 11.46 8.74
N PHE A 67 17.28 11.35 7.57
CA PHE A 67 17.89 11.24 6.25
C PHE A 67 17.05 12.05 5.24
N PRO A 68 17.07 13.40 5.32
CA PRO A 68 16.27 14.25 4.45
C PRO A 68 16.60 14.05 2.96
N GLU A 69 17.84 13.69 2.63
CA GLU A 69 18.31 13.43 1.26
C GLU A 69 17.56 12.24 0.62
N LEU A 70 17.14 11.26 1.43
CA LEU A 70 16.32 10.12 0.95
C LEU A 70 14.86 10.49 0.69
N SER A 71 14.46 11.73 1.01
CA SER A 71 13.13 12.27 0.73
C SER A 71 13.19 13.39 -0.31
N GLU A 72 14.30 13.50 -1.05
CA GLU A 72 14.35 14.36 -2.22
C GLU A 72 13.40 13.84 -3.32
N PRO A 73 12.76 14.74 -4.09
CA PRO A 73 11.93 14.36 -5.22
C PRO A 73 12.61 13.38 -6.16
N THR A 74 11.98 12.23 -6.40
CA THR A 74 12.36 11.31 -7.48
C THR A 74 11.65 11.73 -8.79
N ALA A 75 11.79 10.96 -9.88
CA ALA A 75 10.98 11.19 -11.08
C ALA A 75 9.48 11.05 -10.78
N THR A 76 8.66 12.00 -11.26
CA THR A 76 7.20 11.85 -11.25
C THR A 76 6.79 10.68 -12.15
N VAL A 77 5.70 10.00 -11.78
CA VAL A 77 5.16 8.87 -12.55
C VAL A 77 3.80 9.22 -13.12
N GLU A 78 3.65 8.96 -14.41
CA GLU A 78 2.39 9.15 -15.13
C GLU A 78 1.77 7.79 -15.47
N ALA A 79 0.45 7.71 -15.39
CA ALA A 79 -0.26 6.49 -15.74
C ALA A 79 -0.25 6.29 -17.26
N ARG A 80 0.16 5.10 -17.70
CA ARG A 80 0.02 4.67 -19.09
C ARG A 80 -1.37 4.05 -19.29
N GLY A 81 -2.34 4.91 -19.58
CA GLY A 81 -3.73 4.51 -19.84
C GLY A 81 -4.60 4.40 -18.59
N VAL A 82 -5.84 3.93 -18.77
CA VAL A 82 -6.81 3.78 -17.68
C VAL A 82 -6.61 2.44 -16.99
N SER A 83 -6.30 2.48 -15.69
CA SER A 83 -6.28 1.26 -14.87
C SER A 83 -7.71 0.74 -14.74
N ALA A 84 -7.99 -0.43 -15.33
CA ALA A 84 -9.21 -1.16 -15.01
C ALA A 84 -9.15 -1.49 -13.51
N GLY A 85 -10.18 -1.11 -12.75
CA GLY A 85 -10.26 -1.41 -11.33
C GLY A 85 -10.09 -2.92 -11.10
N HIS A 86 -8.91 -3.33 -10.66
CA HIS A 86 -8.50 -4.73 -10.53
C HIS A 86 -9.30 -5.51 -9.49
N THR A 87 -10.17 -4.83 -8.73
CA THR A 87 -11.06 -5.40 -7.71
C THR A 87 -12.53 -5.40 -8.08
N GLY A 88 -12.90 -5.07 -9.33
CA GLY A 88 -14.28 -5.16 -9.79
C GLY A 88 -14.87 -6.56 -9.54
N GLY A 89 -15.86 -6.66 -8.65
CA GLY A 89 -16.49 -7.93 -8.26
C GLY A 89 -15.73 -8.76 -7.21
N LEU A 90 -14.54 -8.33 -6.77
CA LEU A 90 -13.80 -9.00 -5.69
C LEU A 90 -14.23 -8.45 -4.32
N THR A 91 -14.33 -9.35 -3.34
CA THR A 91 -14.58 -8.96 -1.94
C THR A 91 -13.34 -9.13 -1.09
N MET A 92 -13.31 -8.37 0.00
CA MET A 92 -12.28 -8.46 1.03
C MET A 92 -12.09 -9.92 1.52
N PRO A 93 -10.89 -10.52 1.36
CA PRO A 93 -10.68 -11.90 1.77
C PRO A 93 -10.80 -12.03 3.30
N ARG A 94 -11.64 -12.97 3.74
CA ARG A 94 -11.77 -13.30 5.17
C ARG A 94 -10.63 -14.23 5.59
N ARG A 95 -10.08 -13.96 6.76
CA ARG A 95 -9.02 -14.78 7.34
C ARG A 95 -9.62 -16.13 7.77
N LYS A 96 -8.99 -17.24 7.35
CA LYS A 96 -9.43 -18.60 7.72
C LYS A 96 -8.90 -19.07 9.08
N THR A 97 -7.78 -18.50 9.55
CA THR A 97 -7.10 -18.85 10.80
C THR A 97 -6.99 -17.63 11.71
N THR A 98 -6.84 -17.79 13.02
CA THR A 98 -6.56 -16.65 13.92
C THR A 98 -5.08 -16.26 13.87
N ARG A 99 -4.73 -15.05 14.34
CA ARG A 99 -3.31 -14.64 14.45
C ARG A 99 -2.51 -15.53 15.40
N ALA A 100 -3.16 -16.04 16.46
CA ALA A 100 -2.54 -16.92 17.43
C ALA A 100 -2.19 -18.28 16.79
N GLN A 101 -3.11 -18.86 16.00
CA GLN A 101 -2.87 -20.10 15.25
C GLN A 101 -1.74 -19.93 14.22
N ASP A 102 -1.76 -18.86 13.43
CA ASP A 102 -0.72 -18.56 12.42
C ASP A 102 0.68 -18.48 13.07
N ARG A 103 0.77 -17.81 14.23
CA ARG A 103 2.00 -17.70 15.02
C ARG A 103 2.45 -19.06 15.55
N ALA A 104 1.54 -19.84 16.13
CA ALA A 104 1.85 -21.17 16.67
C ALA A 104 2.36 -22.11 15.57
N SER A 105 1.69 -22.15 14.41
CA SER A 105 2.11 -22.95 13.27
C SER A 105 3.47 -22.53 12.71
N ARG A 106 3.77 -21.23 12.67
CA ARG A 106 5.09 -20.75 12.24
C ARG A 106 6.20 -21.19 13.20
N ILE A 107 5.99 -21.03 14.51
CA ILE A 107 6.95 -21.48 15.54
C ILE A 107 7.17 -22.99 15.46
N GLN A 108 6.11 -23.78 15.28
CA GLN A 108 6.22 -25.23 15.16
C GLN A 108 7.02 -25.63 13.91
N ARG A 109 6.74 -25.01 12.76
CA ARG A 109 7.50 -25.24 11.53
C ARG A 109 8.98 -24.86 11.67
N GLU A 110 9.27 -23.73 12.31
CA GLU A 110 10.65 -23.30 12.58
C GLU A 110 11.39 -24.29 13.50
N ARG A 111 10.69 -24.93 14.45
CA ARG A 111 11.26 -26.00 15.30
C ARG A 111 11.54 -27.27 14.51
N GLU A 112 10.63 -27.68 13.63
CA GLU A 112 10.77 -28.88 12.79
C GLU A 112 11.91 -28.75 11.76
N LEU A 113 12.22 -27.53 11.31
CA LEU A 113 13.32 -27.29 10.35
C LEU A 113 14.70 -27.20 11.01
N ASN A 114 14.77 -26.88 12.30
CA ASN A 114 16.03 -26.61 13.03
C ASN A 114 16.35 -27.65 14.12
N GLY A 115 15.55 -28.71 14.23
CA GLY A 115 15.76 -29.83 15.16
C GLY A 115 16.12 -31.09 14.41
#